data_AF-A0A9D5RWE0-F1
#
_entry.id   AF-A0A9D5RWE0-F1
#
_cell.length_a   1.000
_cell.length_b   1.000
_cell.length_c   1.000
_cell.angle_alpha   90.00
_cell.angle_beta   90.00
_cell.angle_gamma   90.00
#
_symmetry.space_group_name_H-M   'P 1'
#
loop_
_entity.id
_entity.type
_entity.pdbx_description
1 polymer ?
#
loop_
_entity_poly.entity_id
_entity_poly.type
_entity_poly.pdbx_seq_one_letter_code
_entity_poly.pdbx_strand_id
1 'polypeptide(L)'
;MYKINDGEYSDALPSATNVGNYDITYYVKGDSNHSDLAETSLTSVSILANDKTELVSTLASTNDYYDSIKDDYPLFASNLKLALDNGNAINSNDNVTVEQITEAINTLQSAKQAATNNVTKVVDVVTKIDAIGVVTLEKENDIIAVRNSYNALSEAEKAEVGEVYLSKLVNAEKTLKALKDKKAADEVKTLIDNIGEVVLSDECHKKIETAKAAYDSLTPEQKSLISEANEILAEKETIYNQLSERNKKAMPMLIVSISVAAGVILVLVLLYFLPFIINKRYIIDTNNNKIKRVAYIKESDGMVLLITHSFRKIRCNESEVYNNKAEAEEALNKSKQ
;
A
#
# COMPACT_ATOMS: atom_id res chain seq x y z
N MET A 1 85.64 15.87 -15.78
CA MET A 1 84.35 15.53 -16.42
C MET A 1 83.91 14.16 -15.94
N TYR A 2 82.62 13.92 -15.87
CA TYR A 2 81.99 12.72 -15.32
C TYR A 2 81.02 12.10 -16.34
N LYS A 3 80.87 10.78 -16.31
CA LYS A 3 79.81 10.04 -17.00
C LYS A 3 79.15 9.03 -16.05
N ILE A 4 77.90 8.67 -16.33
CA ILE A 4 77.16 7.61 -15.65
C ILE A 4 77.02 6.45 -16.63
N ASN A 5 77.36 5.24 -16.19
CA ASN A 5 77.36 4.02 -17.01
C ASN A 5 78.11 4.29 -18.33
N ASP A 6 77.55 3.84 -19.45
CA ASP A 6 78.07 4.07 -20.80
C ASP A 6 77.64 5.42 -21.40
N GLY A 7 77.29 6.40 -20.56
CA GLY A 7 76.87 7.73 -20.97
C GLY A 7 78.01 8.65 -21.43
N GLU A 8 77.62 9.83 -21.90
CA GLU A 8 78.55 10.88 -22.35
C GLU A 8 79.20 11.63 -21.17
N TYR A 9 80.41 12.15 -21.40
CA TYR A 9 81.12 12.97 -20.42
C TYR A 9 80.53 14.38 -20.31
N SER A 10 80.33 14.85 -19.08
CA SER A 10 79.83 16.18 -18.75
C SER A 10 80.62 16.82 -17.61
N ASP A 11 80.59 18.16 -17.53
CA ASP A 11 81.15 18.92 -16.40
C ASP A 11 80.20 18.89 -15.18
N ALA A 12 78.93 18.54 -15.39
CA ALA A 12 77.94 18.41 -14.33
C ALA A 12 78.20 17.19 -13.44
N LEU A 13 77.86 17.31 -12.15
CA LEU A 13 77.88 16.17 -11.24
C LEU A 13 76.83 15.14 -11.68
N PRO A 14 77.19 13.85 -11.74
CA PRO A 14 76.27 12.75 -12.01
C PRO A 14 75.03 12.74 -11.11
N SER A 15 73.85 12.59 -11.68
CA SER A 15 72.60 12.34 -10.93
C SER A 15 71.72 11.31 -11.64
N ALA A 16 71.03 10.49 -10.84
CA ALA A 16 70.05 9.52 -11.29
C ALA A 16 68.96 9.33 -10.22
N THR A 17 67.75 8.98 -10.65
CA THR A 17 66.58 8.85 -9.75
C THR A 17 65.93 7.47 -9.77
N ASN A 18 66.22 6.66 -10.79
CA ASN A 18 65.57 5.35 -10.95
C ASN A 18 66.30 4.27 -10.16
N VAL A 19 65.58 3.24 -9.74
CA VAL A 19 66.15 2.02 -9.18
C VAL A 19 67.14 1.42 -10.17
N GLY A 20 68.32 1.06 -9.69
CA GLY A 20 69.38 0.51 -10.52
C GLY A 20 70.77 0.69 -9.92
N ASN A 21 71.74 0.10 -10.60
CA ASN A 21 73.16 0.27 -10.31
C ASN A 21 73.75 1.31 -11.25
N TYR A 22 74.67 2.12 -10.73
CA TYR A 22 75.25 3.24 -11.44
C TYR A 22 76.77 3.23 -11.27
N ASP A 23 77.45 3.03 -12.40
CA ASP A 23 78.89 3.11 -12.50
C ASP A 23 79.28 4.55 -12.86
N ILE A 24 79.94 5.25 -11.95
CA ILE A 24 80.38 6.62 -12.19
C ILE A 24 81.83 6.60 -12.60
N THR A 25 82.13 7.24 -13.72
CA THR A 25 83.50 7.34 -14.22
C THR A 25 83.86 8.79 -14.48
N TYR A 26 85.09 9.18 -14.15
CA TYR A 26 85.58 10.53 -14.37
C TYR A 26 86.96 10.56 -15.04
N TYR A 27 87.26 11.67 -15.70
CA TYR A 27 88.61 12.01 -16.13
C TYR A 27 88.87 13.49 -15.89
N VAL A 28 90.14 13.88 -15.74
CA VAL A 28 90.53 15.28 -15.56
C VAL A 28 91.13 15.77 -16.86
N LYS A 29 90.48 16.74 -17.49
CA LYS A 29 91.01 17.39 -18.69
C LYS A 29 92.14 18.33 -18.28
N GLY A 30 93.30 18.19 -18.90
CA GLY A 30 94.45 19.05 -18.72
C GLY A 30 94.21 20.45 -19.28
N ASP A 31 95.04 21.41 -18.85
CA ASP A 31 95.05 22.78 -19.37
C ASP A 31 96.29 23.01 -20.27
N SER A 32 96.57 24.27 -20.63
CA SER A 32 97.72 24.61 -21.49
C SER A 32 99.08 24.16 -20.94
N ASN A 33 99.17 23.87 -19.64
CA ASN A 33 100.41 23.53 -18.94
C ASN A 33 100.40 22.11 -18.33
N HIS A 34 99.29 21.37 -18.40
CA HIS A 34 99.13 20.03 -17.82
C HIS A 34 98.43 19.07 -18.79
N SER A 35 98.85 17.80 -18.83
CA SER A 35 98.19 16.76 -19.65
C SER A 35 96.92 16.22 -19.00
N ASP A 36 96.05 15.58 -19.79
CA ASP A 36 94.86 14.88 -19.30
C ASP A 36 95.24 13.75 -18.31
N LEU A 37 94.44 13.60 -17.26
CA LEU A 37 94.46 12.41 -16.41
C LEU A 37 93.59 11.33 -17.04
N ALA A 38 94.12 10.11 -17.09
CA ALA A 38 93.41 8.95 -17.59
C ALA A 38 92.09 8.70 -16.83
N GLU A 39 91.15 8.08 -17.53
CA GLU A 39 89.85 7.67 -17.02
C GLU A 39 89.97 6.84 -15.73
N THR A 40 89.18 7.18 -14.71
CA THR A 40 89.11 6.49 -13.42
C THR A 40 87.66 6.23 -13.05
N SER A 41 87.32 4.96 -12.76
CA SER A 41 86.00 4.58 -12.29
C SER A 41 85.91 4.65 -10.76
N LEU A 42 84.78 5.14 -10.27
CA LEU A 42 84.43 5.15 -8.85
C LEU A 42 83.75 3.83 -8.47
N THR A 43 83.59 3.60 -7.16
CA THR A 43 82.76 2.50 -6.66
C THR A 43 81.32 2.66 -7.16
N SER A 44 80.76 1.58 -7.71
CA SER A 44 79.36 1.52 -8.14
C SER A 44 78.41 1.85 -6.99
N VAL A 45 77.37 2.62 -7.27
CA VAL A 45 76.33 2.99 -6.30
C VAL A 45 74.97 2.47 -6.76
N SER A 46 74.09 2.15 -5.82
CA SER A 46 72.77 1.58 -6.13
C SER A 46 71.64 2.40 -5.54
N ILE A 47 70.57 2.58 -6.32
CA ILE A 47 69.27 3.02 -5.84
C ILE A 47 68.41 1.76 -5.72
N LEU A 48 67.97 1.43 -4.50
CA LEU A 48 67.14 0.26 -4.24
C LEU A 48 65.66 0.60 -4.39
N ALA A 49 64.85 -0.40 -4.77
CA ALA A 49 63.40 -0.27 -4.78
C ALA A 49 62.86 -0.08 -3.35
N ASN A 50 61.76 0.65 -3.24
CA ASN A 50 61.02 0.78 -1.99
C ASN A 50 60.39 -0.56 -1.58
N ASP A 51 60.30 -0.82 -0.28
CA ASP A 51 59.67 -2.03 0.26
C ASP A 51 58.16 -2.04 -0.04
N LYS A 52 57.68 -3.15 -0.61
CA LYS A 52 56.28 -3.40 -1.01
C LYS A 52 55.65 -4.56 -0.27
N THR A 53 56.29 -5.08 0.77
CA THR A 53 55.84 -6.29 1.48
C THR A 53 54.38 -6.17 1.96
N GLU A 54 54.00 -5.03 2.53
CA GLU A 54 52.62 -4.77 2.98
C GLU A 54 51.61 -4.68 1.81
N LEU A 55 52.01 -4.07 0.69
CA LEU A 55 51.19 -4.00 -0.52
C LEU A 55 50.91 -5.40 -1.07
N VAL A 56 51.93 -6.27 -1.15
CA VAL A 56 51.78 -7.66 -1.59
C VAL A 56 50.83 -8.44 -0.68
N SER A 57 50.95 -8.29 0.64
CA SER A 57 50.04 -8.92 1.60
C SER A 57 48.59 -8.40 1.45
N THR A 58 48.43 -7.09 1.22
CA THR A 58 47.13 -6.45 1.04
C THR A 58 46.46 -6.93 -0.26
N LEU A 59 47.21 -7.01 -1.37
CA LEU A 59 46.77 -7.57 -2.64
C LEU A 59 46.28 -9.01 -2.49
N ALA A 60 47.08 -9.87 -1.84
CA ALA A 60 46.71 -11.27 -1.61
C ALA A 60 45.38 -11.37 -0.86
N SER A 61 45.27 -10.71 0.30
CA SER A 61 44.04 -10.77 1.10
C SER A 61 42.81 -10.15 0.39
N THR A 62 43.03 -9.21 -0.53
CA THR A 62 41.96 -8.56 -1.29
C THR A 62 41.51 -9.44 -2.44
N ASN A 63 42.45 -10.13 -3.09
CA ASN A 63 42.16 -11.11 -4.12
C ASN A 63 41.39 -12.31 -3.55
N ASP A 64 41.76 -12.80 -2.37
CA ASP A 64 41.01 -13.87 -1.69
C ASP A 64 39.55 -13.49 -1.46
N TYR A 65 39.31 -12.24 -1.03
CA TYR A 65 37.95 -11.75 -0.84
C TYR A 65 37.21 -11.57 -2.17
N TYR A 66 37.87 -11.01 -3.19
CA TYR A 66 37.31 -10.91 -4.55
C TYR A 66 36.87 -12.29 -5.07
N ASP A 67 37.72 -13.31 -4.96
CA ASP A 67 37.41 -14.65 -5.41
C ASP A 67 36.22 -15.27 -4.67
N SER A 68 36.01 -14.90 -3.41
CA SER A 68 34.86 -15.36 -2.62
C SER A 68 33.52 -14.72 -2.99
N ILE A 69 33.51 -13.55 -3.65
CA ILE A 69 32.29 -12.79 -3.93
C ILE A 69 31.99 -12.60 -5.43
N LYS A 70 32.93 -12.90 -6.32
CA LYS A 70 32.84 -12.53 -7.75
C LYS A 70 31.66 -13.11 -8.51
N ASP A 71 31.19 -14.29 -8.10
CA ASP A 71 30.11 -14.99 -8.77
C ASP A 71 28.73 -14.57 -8.21
N ASP A 72 28.64 -14.42 -6.89
CA ASP A 72 27.39 -14.09 -6.20
C ASP A 72 27.09 -12.57 -6.15
N TYR A 73 28.13 -11.73 -6.18
CA TYR A 73 28.05 -10.27 -6.04
C TYR A 73 28.92 -9.53 -7.09
N PRO A 74 28.66 -9.73 -8.39
CA PRO A 74 29.52 -9.25 -9.47
C PRO A 74 29.70 -7.72 -9.52
N LEU A 75 28.71 -6.90 -9.16
CA LEU A 75 28.84 -5.44 -9.14
C LEU A 75 29.80 -4.99 -8.06
N PHE A 76 29.73 -5.59 -6.86
CA PHE A 76 30.66 -5.29 -5.78
C PHE A 76 32.07 -5.80 -6.08
N ALA A 77 32.16 -7.00 -6.67
CA ALA A 77 33.42 -7.59 -7.08
C ALA A 77 34.12 -6.77 -8.19
N SER A 78 33.36 -6.18 -9.12
CA SER A 78 33.91 -5.32 -10.17
C SER A 78 34.65 -4.11 -9.60
N ASN A 79 34.11 -3.45 -8.58
CA ASN A 79 34.77 -2.32 -7.91
C ASN A 79 36.07 -2.76 -7.21
N LEU A 80 36.05 -3.95 -6.61
CA LEU A 80 37.22 -4.51 -5.95
C LEU A 80 38.32 -4.89 -6.96
N LYS A 81 37.94 -5.42 -8.12
CA LYS A 81 38.85 -5.78 -9.20
C LYS A 81 39.62 -4.57 -9.73
N LEU A 82 38.97 -3.41 -9.85
CA LEU A 82 39.64 -2.17 -10.25
C LEU A 82 40.73 -1.76 -9.25
N ALA A 83 40.46 -1.87 -7.95
CA ALA A 83 41.45 -1.58 -6.92
C ALA A 83 42.63 -2.56 -6.96
N LEU A 84 42.37 -3.86 -7.18
CA LEU A 84 43.39 -4.89 -7.40
C LEU A 84 44.28 -4.58 -8.61
N ASP A 85 43.69 -4.16 -9.73
CA ASP A 85 44.44 -3.83 -10.94
C ASP A 85 45.37 -2.63 -10.73
N ASN A 86 44.88 -1.59 -10.06
CA ASN A 86 45.70 -0.43 -9.70
C ASN A 86 46.84 -0.82 -8.73
N GLY A 87 46.54 -1.62 -7.71
CA GLY A 87 47.55 -2.10 -6.76
C GLY A 87 48.62 -2.97 -7.42
N ASN A 88 48.24 -3.85 -8.35
CA ASN A 88 49.18 -4.68 -9.11
C ASN A 88 50.09 -3.85 -10.02
N ALA A 89 49.57 -2.76 -10.60
CA ALA A 89 50.37 -1.84 -11.40
C ALA A 89 51.46 -1.15 -10.54
N ILE A 90 51.12 -0.72 -9.32
CA ILE A 90 52.09 -0.15 -8.36
C ILE A 90 53.10 -1.21 -7.92
N ASN A 91 52.64 -2.42 -7.61
CA ASN A 91 53.51 -3.51 -7.18
C ASN A 91 54.57 -3.86 -8.24
N SER A 92 54.20 -3.82 -9.52
CA SER A 92 55.07 -4.18 -10.64
C SER A 92 56.07 -3.09 -11.05
N ASN A 93 55.94 -1.86 -10.54
CA ASN A 93 56.81 -0.73 -10.90
C ASN A 93 57.86 -0.47 -9.81
N ASP A 94 59.14 -0.69 -10.08
CA ASP A 94 60.21 -0.50 -9.09
C ASP A 94 60.47 0.97 -8.71
N ASN A 95 60.11 1.91 -9.59
CA ASN A 95 60.36 3.35 -9.40
C ASN A 95 59.19 4.08 -8.71
N VAL A 96 58.40 3.39 -7.89
CA VAL A 96 57.27 3.98 -7.15
C VAL A 96 57.73 4.65 -5.86
N THR A 97 57.06 5.71 -5.45
CA THR A 97 57.31 6.38 -4.16
C THR A 97 56.61 5.64 -3.01
N VAL A 98 57.09 5.85 -1.78
CA VAL A 98 56.43 5.33 -0.56
C VAL A 98 54.99 5.84 -0.44
N GLU A 99 54.73 7.08 -0.88
CA GLU A 99 53.39 7.67 -0.91
C GLU A 99 52.47 6.91 -1.86
N GLN A 100 52.92 6.57 -3.07
CA GLN A 100 52.15 5.77 -4.03
C GLN A 100 51.86 4.36 -3.52
N ILE A 101 52.82 3.73 -2.83
CA ILE A 101 52.61 2.42 -2.19
C ILE A 101 51.53 2.52 -1.10
N THR A 102 51.63 3.56 -0.26
CA THR A 102 50.69 3.80 0.84
C THR A 102 49.28 4.08 0.32
N GLU A 103 49.14 4.89 -0.73
CA GLU A 103 47.85 5.17 -1.37
C GLU A 103 47.22 3.92 -1.98
N ALA A 104 48.01 3.05 -2.61
CA ALA A 104 47.55 1.78 -3.15
C ALA A 104 47.02 0.84 -2.05
N ILE A 105 47.73 0.73 -0.92
CA ILE A 105 47.30 -0.04 0.24
C ILE A 105 45.96 0.50 0.77
N ASN A 106 45.86 1.81 1.00
CA ASN A 106 44.65 2.44 1.52
C ASN A 106 43.45 2.26 0.58
N THR A 107 43.68 2.37 -0.73
CA THR A 107 42.65 2.15 -1.75
C THR A 107 42.12 0.72 -1.73
N LEU A 108 43.02 -0.27 -1.67
CA LEU A 108 42.65 -1.69 -1.58
C LEU A 108 41.85 -1.98 -0.32
N GLN A 109 42.31 -1.50 0.83
CA GLN A 109 41.63 -1.70 2.12
C GLN A 109 40.24 -1.06 2.12
N SER A 110 40.13 0.17 1.60
CA SER A 110 38.85 0.89 1.51
C SER A 110 37.87 0.18 0.56
N ALA A 111 38.34 -0.27 -0.60
CA ALA A 111 37.53 -1.01 -1.56
C ALA A 111 37.05 -2.35 -0.97
N LYS A 112 37.94 -3.09 -0.29
CA LYS A 112 37.59 -4.33 0.40
C LYS A 112 36.55 -4.10 1.48
N GLN A 113 36.72 -3.08 2.32
CA GLN A 113 35.76 -2.74 3.37
C GLN A 113 34.39 -2.36 2.78
N ALA A 114 34.37 -1.55 1.72
CA ALA A 114 33.14 -1.16 1.06
C ALA A 114 32.39 -2.37 0.48
N ALA A 115 33.11 -3.27 -0.21
CA ALA A 115 32.54 -4.51 -0.72
C ALA A 115 32.01 -5.42 0.41
N THR A 116 32.74 -5.57 1.51
CA THR A 116 32.27 -6.30 2.72
C THR A 116 30.99 -5.73 3.29
N ASN A 117 30.91 -4.41 3.43
CA ASN A 117 29.73 -3.75 3.97
C ASN A 117 28.50 -3.94 3.06
N ASN A 118 28.71 -3.81 1.74
CA ASN A 118 27.64 -3.96 0.77
C ASN A 118 27.11 -5.41 0.72
N VAL A 119 28.02 -6.41 0.69
CA VAL A 119 27.66 -7.83 0.78
C VAL A 119 26.88 -8.11 2.06
N THR A 120 27.33 -7.61 3.20
CA THR A 120 26.66 -7.82 4.51
C THR A 120 25.22 -7.32 4.49
N LYS A 121 24.96 -6.13 3.93
CA LYS A 121 23.60 -5.58 3.83
C LYS A 121 22.69 -6.40 2.91
N VAL A 122 23.22 -6.83 1.76
CA VAL A 122 22.46 -7.66 0.82
C VAL A 122 22.12 -9.01 1.44
N VAL A 123 23.10 -9.66 2.09
CA VAL A 123 22.91 -10.93 2.81
C VAL A 123 21.88 -10.80 3.93
N ASP A 124 21.90 -9.70 4.71
CA ASP A 124 20.91 -9.45 5.76
C ASP A 124 19.48 -9.37 5.19
N VAL A 125 19.28 -8.62 4.10
CA VAL A 125 17.98 -8.51 3.44
C VAL A 125 17.53 -9.84 2.84
N VAL A 126 18.42 -10.56 2.16
CA VAL A 126 18.15 -11.89 1.60
C VAL A 126 17.72 -12.88 2.69
N THR A 127 18.46 -12.90 3.80
CA THR A 127 18.15 -13.77 4.96
C THR A 127 16.79 -13.42 5.55
N LYS A 128 16.47 -12.13 5.69
CA LYS A 128 15.16 -11.67 6.16
C LYS A 128 14.02 -12.06 5.20
N ILE A 129 14.23 -11.99 3.89
CA ILE A 129 13.25 -12.43 2.88
C ILE A 129 12.98 -13.93 3.02
N ASP A 130 14.02 -14.75 3.15
CA ASP A 130 13.86 -16.20 3.33
C ASP A 130 13.17 -16.55 4.66
N ALA A 131 13.44 -15.77 5.72
CA ALA A 131 12.81 -15.94 7.03
C ALA A 131 11.31 -15.60 7.07
N ILE A 132 10.74 -15.00 6.00
CA ILE A 132 9.29 -14.79 5.90
C ILE A 132 8.56 -16.15 5.97
N GLY A 133 9.08 -17.15 5.24
CA GLY A 133 8.51 -18.49 5.21
C GLY A 133 7.04 -18.51 4.74
N VAL A 134 6.21 -19.29 5.45
CA VAL A 134 4.76 -19.36 5.16
C VAL A 134 4.07 -18.10 5.64
N VAL A 135 3.35 -17.44 4.73
CA VAL A 135 2.63 -16.19 5.03
C VAL A 135 1.33 -16.45 5.75
N THR A 136 1.17 -15.83 6.92
CA THR A 136 -0.06 -15.77 7.71
C THR A 136 -0.42 -14.31 8.01
N LEU A 137 -1.60 -14.04 8.57
CA LEU A 137 -2.00 -12.68 8.96
C LEU A 137 -1.09 -12.07 10.04
N GLU A 138 -0.47 -12.90 10.89
CA GLU A 138 0.45 -12.44 11.94
C GLU A 138 1.79 -11.93 11.38
N LYS A 139 2.15 -12.34 10.14
CA LYS A 139 3.38 -11.91 9.46
C LYS A 139 3.32 -10.51 8.86
N GLU A 140 2.23 -9.76 9.04
CA GLU A 140 2.07 -8.43 8.44
C GLU A 140 3.23 -7.48 8.79
N ASN A 141 3.58 -7.37 10.07
CA ASN A 141 4.67 -6.49 10.49
C ASN A 141 6.04 -6.97 10.00
N ASP A 142 6.27 -8.29 9.97
CA ASP A 142 7.52 -8.87 9.47
C ASP A 142 7.71 -8.53 8.00
N ILE A 143 6.70 -8.77 7.15
CA ILE A 143 6.75 -8.50 5.70
C ILE A 143 6.99 -7.00 5.44
N ILE A 144 6.31 -6.12 6.19
CA ILE A 144 6.53 -4.67 6.10
C ILE A 144 7.98 -4.30 6.48
N ALA A 145 8.51 -4.89 7.55
CA ALA A 145 9.89 -4.65 7.98
C ALA A 145 10.91 -5.12 6.95
N VAL A 146 10.67 -6.27 6.31
CA VAL A 146 11.51 -6.76 5.21
C VAL A 146 11.45 -5.82 4.01
N ARG A 147 10.25 -5.38 3.61
CA ARG A 147 10.09 -4.40 2.51
C ARG A 147 10.80 -3.09 2.79
N ASN A 148 10.72 -2.58 4.02
CA ASN A 148 11.44 -1.37 4.41
C ASN A 148 12.96 -1.58 4.36
N SER A 149 13.46 -2.73 4.82
CA SER A 149 14.89 -3.07 4.74
C SER A 149 15.37 -3.14 3.29
N TYR A 150 14.59 -3.77 2.40
CA TYR A 150 14.88 -3.81 0.96
C TYR A 150 14.87 -2.41 0.33
N ASN A 151 13.90 -1.57 0.68
CA ASN A 151 13.77 -0.22 0.12
C ASN A 151 14.90 0.73 0.57
N ALA A 152 15.49 0.48 1.74
CA ALA A 152 16.62 1.24 2.27
C ALA A 152 17.95 0.93 1.57
N LEU A 153 18.04 -0.16 0.81
CA LEU A 153 19.20 -0.48 -0.01
C LEU A 153 19.36 0.54 -1.16
N SER A 154 20.61 0.80 -1.53
CA SER A 154 20.97 1.51 -2.76
C SER A 154 20.60 0.67 -3.99
N GLU A 155 20.56 1.30 -5.17
CA GLU A 155 20.21 0.61 -6.41
C GLU A 155 21.20 -0.51 -6.77
N ALA A 156 22.49 -0.31 -6.50
CA ALA A 156 23.50 -1.35 -6.68
C ALA A 156 23.28 -2.53 -5.71
N GLU A 157 22.92 -2.25 -4.46
CA GLU A 157 22.59 -3.30 -3.48
C GLU A 157 21.29 -4.05 -3.82
N LYS A 158 20.26 -3.35 -4.30
CA LYS A 158 19.03 -4.00 -4.76
C LYS A 158 19.26 -4.90 -5.97
N ALA A 159 20.11 -4.48 -6.91
CA ALA A 159 20.47 -5.31 -8.06
C ALA A 159 21.08 -6.65 -7.62
N GLU A 160 21.91 -6.63 -6.57
CA GLU A 160 22.56 -7.82 -6.00
C GLU A 160 21.64 -8.67 -5.12
N VAL A 161 20.56 -8.11 -4.56
CA VAL A 161 19.49 -8.94 -3.96
C VAL A 161 18.83 -9.82 -5.03
N GLY A 162 18.74 -9.34 -6.27
CA GLY A 162 18.28 -10.12 -7.41
C GLY A 162 16.76 -10.33 -7.49
N GLU A 163 16.30 -10.68 -8.70
CA GLU A 163 14.88 -10.80 -9.02
C GLU A 163 14.18 -11.95 -8.27
N VAL A 164 14.91 -13.03 -7.99
CA VAL A 164 14.38 -14.21 -7.28
C VAL A 164 13.87 -13.81 -5.89
N TYR A 165 14.68 -13.08 -5.12
CA TYR A 165 14.30 -12.67 -3.77
C TYR A 165 13.29 -11.54 -3.77
N LEU A 166 13.39 -10.59 -4.70
CA LEU A 166 12.34 -9.56 -4.87
C LEU A 166 10.98 -10.20 -5.17
N SER A 167 10.94 -11.22 -6.03
CA SER A 167 9.71 -11.94 -6.36
C SER A 167 9.14 -12.68 -5.15
N LYS A 168 9.97 -13.31 -4.33
CA LYS A 168 9.53 -13.92 -3.05
C LYS A 168 8.83 -12.89 -2.15
N LEU A 169 9.44 -11.71 -1.98
CA LEU A 169 8.88 -10.64 -1.16
C LEU A 169 7.54 -10.10 -1.72
N VAL A 170 7.47 -9.83 -3.03
CA VAL A 170 6.23 -9.39 -3.69
C VAL A 170 5.13 -10.43 -3.57
N ASN A 171 5.45 -11.71 -3.77
CA ASN A 171 4.50 -12.80 -3.59
C ASN A 171 4.01 -12.90 -2.15
N ALA A 172 4.89 -12.69 -1.17
CA ALA A 172 4.50 -12.69 0.23
C ALA A 172 3.49 -11.57 0.55
N GLU A 173 3.72 -10.36 0.05
CA GLU A 173 2.80 -9.23 0.19
C GLU A 173 1.44 -9.49 -0.48
N LYS A 174 1.47 -10.06 -1.69
CA LYS A 174 0.25 -10.43 -2.43
C LYS A 174 -0.56 -11.49 -1.68
N THR A 175 0.11 -12.52 -1.16
CA THR A 175 -0.54 -13.56 -0.35
C THR A 175 -1.14 -12.98 0.93
N LEU A 176 -0.41 -12.11 1.63
CA LEU A 176 -0.93 -11.43 2.83
C LEU A 176 -2.19 -10.63 2.50
N LYS A 177 -2.18 -9.86 1.40
CA LYS A 177 -3.36 -9.13 0.95
C LYS A 177 -4.54 -10.06 0.68
N ALA A 178 -4.31 -11.16 -0.04
CA ALA A 178 -5.36 -12.14 -0.34
C ALA A 178 -5.93 -12.78 0.93
N LEU A 179 -5.11 -13.05 1.95
CA LEU A 179 -5.57 -13.54 3.25
C LEU A 179 -6.45 -12.51 3.98
N LYS A 180 -6.08 -11.22 3.94
CA LYS A 180 -6.88 -10.14 4.53
C LYS A 180 -8.23 -9.98 3.82
N ASP A 181 -8.21 -10.01 2.48
CA ASP A 181 -9.42 -9.93 1.66
C ASP A 181 -10.34 -11.13 1.90
N LYS A 182 -9.78 -12.34 1.97
CA LYS A 182 -10.54 -13.55 2.29
C LYS A 182 -11.16 -13.48 3.68
N LYS A 183 -10.41 -13.03 4.69
CA LYS A 183 -10.94 -12.88 6.06
C LYS A 183 -12.14 -11.92 6.09
N ALA A 184 -12.04 -10.77 5.43
CA ALA A 184 -13.14 -9.82 5.37
C ALA A 184 -14.38 -10.41 4.66
N ALA A 185 -14.18 -11.15 3.58
CA ALA A 185 -15.26 -11.83 2.88
C ALA A 185 -15.90 -12.95 3.74
N ASP A 186 -15.09 -13.74 4.44
CA ASP A 186 -15.54 -14.81 5.35
C ASP A 186 -16.35 -14.25 6.55
N GLU A 187 -15.98 -13.06 7.07
CA GLU A 187 -16.73 -12.37 8.11
C GLU A 187 -18.14 -11.97 7.62
N VAL A 188 -18.26 -11.44 6.39
CA VAL A 188 -19.57 -11.14 5.78
C VAL A 188 -20.37 -12.41 5.51
N LYS A 189 -19.71 -13.47 5.02
CA LYS A 189 -20.35 -14.78 4.84
C LYS A 189 -20.96 -15.31 6.13
N THR A 190 -20.22 -15.19 7.24
CA THR A 190 -20.71 -15.57 8.57
C THR A 190 -21.95 -14.78 8.99
N LEU A 191 -22.01 -13.47 8.67
CA LEU A 191 -23.20 -12.66 8.92
C LEU A 191 -24.42 -13.15 8.12
N ILE A 192 -24.23 -13.54 6.86
CA ILE A 192 -25.28 -14.06 5.97
C ILE A 192 -25.80 -15.42 6.48
N ASP A 193 -24.89 -16.30 6.89
CA ASP A 193 -25.23 -17.61 7.48
C ASP A 193 -26.04 -17.43 8.77
N ASN A 194 -25.64 -16.48 9.62
CA ASN A 194 -26.31 -16.15 10.89
C ASN A 194 -27.72 -15.56 10.74
N ILE A 195 -28.13 -15.13 9.54
CA ILE A 195 -29.55 -14.79 9.28
C ILE A 195 -30.43 -16.02 9.55
N GLY A 196 -29.95 -17.23 9.23
CA GLY A 196 -30.70 -18.46 9.41
C GLY A 196 -31.97 -18.51 8.55
N GLU A 197 -33.03 -19.11 9.11
CA GLU A 197 -34.37 -19.14 8.51
C GLU A 197 -35.03 -17.76 8.58
N VAL A 198 -35.62 -17.33 7.46
CA VAL A 198 -36.23 -16.00 7.36
C VAL A 198 -37.61 -16.00 8.00
N VAL A 199 -37.75 -15.28 9.12
CA VAL A 199 -39.00 -15.09 9.85
C VAL A 199 -39.35 -13.62 9.97
N LEU A 200 -40.64 -13.28 10.01
CA LEU A 200 -41.10 -11.90 10.15
C LEU A 200 -40.89 -11.41 11.59
N SER A 201 -39.70 -10.89 11.88
CA SER A 201 -39.31 -10.33 13.16
C SER A 201 -38.30 -9.20 12.97
N ASP A 202 -38.25 -8.28 13.92
CA ASP A 202 -37.29 -7.17 13.91
C ASP A 202 -35.84 -7.67 13.96
N GLU A 203 -35.59 -8.78 14.66
CA GLU A 203 -34.25 -9.38 14.74
C GLU A 203 -33.79 -9.92 13.37
N CYS A 204 -34.65 -10.65 12.66
CA CYS A 204 -34.34 -11.15 11.32
C CYS A 204 -34.12 -9.99 10.34
N HIS A 205 -34.94 -8.95 10.41
CA HIS A 205 -34.77 -7.76 9.58
C HIS A 205 -33.41 -7.11 9.80
N LYS A 206 -33.06 -6.89 11.08
CA LYS A 206 -31.79 -6.28 11.46
C LYS A 206 -30.59 -7.12 11.02
N LYS A 207 -30.67 -8.46 11.09
CA LYS A 207 -29.62 -9.36 10.58
C LYS A 207 -29.43 -9.20 9.07
N ILE A 208 -30.52 -9.13 8.30
CA ILE A 208 -30.47 -8.90 6.85
C ILE A 208 -29.85 -7.53 6.54
N GLU A 209 -30.30 -6.46 7.20
CA GLU A 209 -29.75 -5.12 7.02
C GLU A 209 -28.26 -5.05 7.37
N THR A 210 -27.86 -5.71 8.46
CA THR A 210 -26.44 -5.77 8.88
C THR A 210 -25.59 -6.50 7.85
N ALA A 211 -26.05 -7.66 7.36
CA ALA A 211 -25.34 -8.42 6.33
C ALA A 211 -25.23 -7.64 5.01
N LYS A 212 -26.30 -6.94 4.59
CA LYS A 212 -26.28 -6.07 3.41
C LYS A 212 -25.30 -4.91 3.55
N ALA A 213 -25.35 -4.18 4.66
CA ALA A 213 -24.44 -3.07 4.90
C ALA A 213 -22.97 -3.52 4.92
N ALA A 214 -22.70 -4.68 5.54
CA ALA A 214 -21.36 -5.27 5.55
C ALA A 214 -20.91 -5.70 4.14
N TYR A 215 -21.78 -6.36 3.36
CA TYR A 215 -21.51 -6.70 1.97
C TYR A 215 -21.24 -5.46 1.11
N ASP A 216 -22.07 -4.43 1.23
CA ASP A 216 -21.94 -3.20 0.43
C ASP A 216 -20.60 -2.49 0.68
N SER A 217 -20.06 -2.62 1.89
CA SER A 217 -18.77 -2.06 2.30
C SER A 217 -17.54 -2.84 1.79
N LEU A 218 -17.71 -4.06 1.26
CA LEU A 218 -16.62 -4.85 0.70
C LEU A 218 -16.09 -4.25 -0.62
N THR A 219 -14.80 -4.47 -0.89
CA THR A 219 -14.20 -4.11 -2.19
C THR A 219 -14.71 -5.04 -3.31
N PRO A 220 -14.58 -4.65 -4.60
CA PRO A 220 -14.96 -5.51 -5.72
C PRO A 220 -14.29 -6.90 -5.69
N GLU A 221 -13.00 -6.96 -5.33
CA GLU A 221 -12.25 -8.20 -5.22
C GLU A 221 -12.80 -9.07 -4.08
N GLN A 222 -13.12 -8.47 -2.93
CA GLN A 222 -13.70 -9.18 -1.80
C GLN A 222 -15.11 -9.70 -2.11
N LYS A 223 -15.95 -8.91 -2.78
CA LYS A 223 -17.28 -9.35 -3.24
C LYS A 223 -17.22 -10.55 -4.18
N SER A 224 -16.20 -10.61 -5.03
CA SER A 224 -15.99 -11.74 -5.95
C SER A 224 -15.73 -13.07 -5.23
N LEU A 225 -15.26 -13.04 -3.98
CA LEU A 225 -15.02 -14.24 -3.16
C LEU A 225 -16.30 -14.83 -2.57
N ILE A 226 -17.39 -14.08 -2.52
CA ILE A 226 -18.65 -14.48 -1.87
C ILE A 226 -19.88 -14.27 -2.76
N SER A 227 -19.73 -14.44 -4.07
CA SER A 227 -20.81 -14.28 -5.05
C SER A 227 -22.05 -15.14 -4.71
N GLU A 228 -21.84 -16.41 -4.38
CA GLU A 228 -22.92 -17.33 -3.99
C GLU A 228 -23.63 -16.89 -2.70
N ALA A 229 -22.88 -16.43 -1.69
CA ALA A 229 -23.47 -15.93 -0.46
C ALA A 229 -24.30 -14.66 -0.68
N ASN A 230 -23.91 -13.81 -1.64
CA ASN A 230 -24.67 -12.63 -2.02
C ASN A 230 -26.01 -12.99 -2.69
N GLU A 231 -26.05 -14.04 -3.51
CA GLU A 231 -27.32 -14.55 -4.07
C GLU A 231 -28.26 -15.01 -2.94
N ILE A 232 -27.74 -15.76 -1.98
CA ILE A 232 -28.49 -16.19 -0.79
C ILE A 232 -29.01 -14.96 0.00
N LEU A 233 -28.19 -13.92 0.18
CA LEU A 233 -28.60 -12.71 0.87
C LEU A 233 -29.77 -12.00 0.16
N ALA A 234 -29.71 -11.90 -1.17
CA ALA A 234 -30.77 -11.29 -1.98
C ALA A 234 -32.08 -12.11 -1.93
N GLU A 235 -31.98 -13.44 -1.93
CA GLU A 235 -33.14 -14.32 -1.74
C GLU A 235 -33.76 -14.13 -0.35
N LYS A 236 -32.94 -14.09 0.71
CA LYS A 236 -33.42 -13.90 2.08
C LYS A 236 -34.15 -12.56 2.26
N GLU A 237 -33.62 -11.49 1.67
CA GLU A 237 -34.28 -10.18 1.66
C GLU A 237 -35.63 -10.23 0.91
N THR A 238 -35.67 -10.89 -0.25
CA THR A 238 -36.89 -11.06 -1.04
C THR A 238 -37.96 -11.80 -0.24
N ILE A 239 -37.60 -12.90 0.42
CA ILE A 239 -38.51 -13.68 1.28
C ILE A 239 -39.04 -12.82 2.42
N TYR A 240 -38.18 -12.07 3.12
CA TYR A 240 -38.59 -11.21 4.23
C TYR A 240 -39.62 -10.16 3.78
N ASN A 241 -39.36 -9.50 2.65
CA ASN A 241 -40.27 -8.51 2.07
C ASN A 241 -41.62 -9.12 1.68
N GLN A 242 -41.62 -10.32 1.10
CA GLN A 242 -42.86 -11.05 0.78
C GLN A 242 -43.65 -11.43 2.04
N LEU A 243 -42.98 -11.83 3.13
CA LEU A 243 -43.64 -12.14 4.41
C LEU A 243 -44.25 -10.88 5.03
N SER A 244 -43.53 -9.75 5.00
CA SER A 244 -44.03 -8.45 5.46
C SER A 244 -45.28 -8.02 4.69
N GLU A 245 -45.26 -8.14 3.35
CA GLU A 245 -46.41 -7.82 2.50
C GLU A 245 -47.58 -8.78 2.71
N ARG A 246 -47.32 -10.08 2.86
CA ARG A 246 -48.36 -11.06 3.21
C ARG A 246 -48.99 -10.73 4.56
N ASN A 247 -48.20 -10.36 5.57
CA ASN A 247 -48.72 -9.98 6.87
C ASN A 247 -49.59 -8.72 6.79
N LYS A 248 -49.16 -7.70 6.03
CA LYS A 248 -49.98 -6.49 5.77
C LYS A 248 -51.33 -6.83 5.13
N LYS A 249 -51.37 -7.79 4.20
CA LYS A 249 -52.60 -8.26 3.54
C LYS A 249 -53.43 -9.22 4.40
N ALA A 250 -52.79 -9.98 5.29
CA ALA A 250 -53.40 -10.99 6.15
C ALA A 250 -53.90 -10.45 7.49
N MET A 251 -53.49 -9.24 7.90
CA MET A 251 -54.20 -8.47 8.93
C MET A 251 -55.67 -8.39 8.50
N PRO A 252 -56.59 -9.15 9.10
CA PRO A 252 -57.94 -9.22 8.61
C PRO A 252 -58.57 -7.85 8.81
N MET A 253 -59.18 -7.34 7.75
CA MET A 253 -60.32 -6.45 7.86
C MET A 253 -61.36 -7.21 8.69
N LEU A 254 -61.31 -7.10 10.02
CA LEU A 254 -62.29 -7.68 10.94
C LEU A 254 -63.61 -6.91 10.71
N ILE A 255 -64.34 -7.29 9.67
CA ILE A 255 -65.72 -6.88 9.49
C ILE A 255 -66.52 -7.69 10.50
N VAL A 256 -66.75 -7.10 11.67
CA VAL A 256 -67.77 -7.59 12.59
C VAL A 256 -69.12 -7.19 11.98
N SER A 257 -69.73 -8.09 11.22
CA SER A 257 -71.13 -7.93 10.80
C SER A 257 -72.03 -8.20 12.01
N ILE A 258 -72.42 -7.14 12.71
CA ILE A 258 -73.53 -7.19 13.65
C ILE A 258 -74.82 -7.10 12.83
N SER A 259 -75.52 -8.24 12.67
CA SER A 259 -76.89 -8.24 12.16
C SER A 259 -77.81 -7.79 13.29
N VAL A 260 -78.39 -6.59 13.15
CA VAL A 260 -79.53 -6.18 13.97
C VAL A 260 -80.76 -6.24 13.07
N ALA A 261 -81.77 -7.00 13.51
CA ALA A 261 -83.00 -7.22 12.76
C ALA A 261 -83.63 -5.89 12.30
N ALA A 262 -84.21 -5.92 11.09
CA ALA A 262 -84.83 -4.80 10.36
C ALA A 262 -83.86 -3.81 9.68
N GLY A 263 -83.20 -4.28 8.61
CA GLY A 263 -82.93 -3.45 7.43
C GLY A 263 -81.75 -2.49 7.46
N VAL A 264 -80.82 -2.59 8.43
CA VAL A 264 -79.60 -1.76 8.48
C VAL A 264 -78.36 -2.66 8.45
N ILE A 265 -77.55 -2.57 7.39
CA ILE A 265 -76.22 -3.19 7.35
C ILE A 265 -75.21 -2.16 7.87
N LEU A 266 -74.76 -2.33 9.12
CA LEU A 266 -73.68 -1.53 9.70
C LEU A 266 -72.35 -2.27 9.48
N VAL A 267 -71.57 -1.88 8.47
CA VAL A 267 -70.20 -2.38 8.28
C VAL A 267 -69.26 -1.58 9.19
N LEU A 268 -69.02 -2.07 10.41
CA LEU A 268 -68.01 -1.51 11.31
C LEU A 268 -66.64 -2.13 10.98
N VAL A 269 -65.84 -1.42 10.18
CA VAL A 269 -64.41 -1.71 10.06
C VAL A 269 -63.71 -1.16 11.30
N LEU A 270 -63.51 -2.02 12.30
CA LEU A 270 -62.64 -1.75 13.45
C LEU A 270 -61.20 -2.13 13.06
N LEU A 271 -60.45 -1.16 12.55
CA LEU A 271 -59.00 -1.24 12.41
C LEU A 271 -58.39 -1.16 13.81
N TYR A 272 -58.04 -2.32 14.37
CA TYR A 272 -57.27 -2.40 15.60
C TYR A 272 -55.80 -2.75 15.25
N PHE A 273 -54.90 -1.87 15.71
CA PHE A 273 -53.43 -2.01 15.90
C PHE A 273 -52.45 -1.65 14.77
N LEU A 274 -52.11 -0.35 14.65
CA LEU A 274 -50.82 0.28 15.02
C LEU A 274 -50.86 1.79 14.64
N PRO A 275 -50.17 2.70 15.35
CA PRO A 275 -50.53 4.10 15.46
C PRO A 275 -49.91 4.96 14.36
N PHE A 276 -50.29 4.78 13.10
CA PHE A 276 -49.99 5.80 12.08
C PHE A 276 -50.93 5.59 10.88
N ILE A 277 -51.37 6.69 10.27
CA ILE A 277 -52.12 6.78 9.00
C ILE A 277 -53.67 6.84 9.12
N ILE A 278 -54.15 8.06 9.36
CA ILE A 278 -55.26 8.79 8.69
C ILE A 278 -56.45 7.93 8.22
N ASN A 279 -57.49 7.88 9.06
CA ASN A 279 -58.83 7.37 8.74
C ASN A 279 -59.61 8.41 7.91
N LYS A 280 -59.92 8.14 6.62
CA LYS A 280 -60.99 8.86 5.91
C LYS A 280 -62.30 8.06 6.02
N ARG A 281 -63.15 8.39 7.00
CA ARG A 281 -64.54 7.91 7.07
C ARG A 281 -65.47 8.97 6.48
N TYR A 282 -66.25 8.61 5.46
CA TYR A 282 -67.40 9.41 5.04
C TYR A 282 -68.66 8.86 5.73
N ILE A 283 -69.43 9.74 6.39
CA ILE A 283 -70.76 9.40 6.93
C ILE A 283 -71.80 9.84 5.88
N ILE A 284 -72.49 8.88 5.26
CA ILE A 284 -73.66 9.12 4.41
C ILE A 284 -74.91 8.85 5.25
N ASP A 285 -75.73 9.87 5.46
CA ASP A 285 -77.06 9.74 6.07
C ASP A 285 -78.07 9.33 4.98
N THR A 286 -78.64 8.13 5.10
CA THR A 286 -79.54 7.54 4.09
C THR A 286 -80.99 8.00 4.20
N ASN A 287 -81.37 8.84 5.17
CA ASN A 287 -82.77 9.26 5.31
C ASN A 287 -83.10 10.59 4.62
N ASN A 288 -82.13 11.31 4.02
CA ASN A 288 -82.42 12.56 3.30
C ASN A 288 -81.49 12.91 2.13
N ASN A 289 -80.68 11.96 1.66
CA ASN A 289 -79.86 12.06 0.43
C ASN A 289 -79.09 13.40 0.26
N LYS A 290 -78.43 13.87 1.32
CA LYS A 290 -77.60 15.10 1.30
C LYS A 290 -76.19 14.81 1.81
N ILE A 291 -75.19 15.21 1.04
CA ILE A 291 -73.77 15.16 1.41
C ILE A 291 -73.44 16.40 2.25
N LYS A 292 -72.79 16.23 3.41
CA LYS A 292 -72.23 17.34 4.20
C LYS A 292 -70.84 17.71 3.64
N ARG A 293 -70.54 19.01 3.49
CA ARG A 293 -69.21 19.50 3.06
C ARG A 293 -68.18 19.14 4.14
N VAL A 294 -67.03 18.63 3.72
CA VAL A 294 -65.90 18.27 4.60
C VAL A 294 -64.71 19.14 4.22
N ALA A 295 -64.13 19.83 5.20
CA ALA A 295 -62.86 20.55 5.04
C ALA A 295 -61.79 19.91 5.93
N TYR A 296 -60.56 19.84 5.42
CA TYR A 296 -59.39 19.32 6.13
C TYR A 296 -58.41 20.47 6.40
N ILE A 297 -57.84 20.51 7.60
CA ILE A 297 -56.73 21.39 7.96
C ILE A 297 -55.48 20.53 8.12
N LYS A 298 -54.36 20.96 7.52
CA LYS A 298 -53.05 20.34 7.70
C LYS A 298 -52.31 21.02 8.85
N GLU A 299 -51.99 20.29 9.90
CA GLU A 299 -51.04 20.73 10.94
C GLU A 299 -49.79 19.84 10.93
N SER A 300 -48.71 20.27 11.58
CA SER A 300 -47.37 19.67 11.45
C SER A 300 -47.31 18.17 11.76
N ASP A 301 -48.24 17.66 12.58
CA ASP A 301 -48.30 16.26 13.02
C ASP A 301 -49.55 15.50 12.54
N GLY A 302 -50.36 16.04 11.62
CA GLY A 302 -51.52 15.33 11.05
C GLY A 302 -52.65 16.20 10.48
N MET A 303 -53.73 15.55 10.01
CA MET A 303 -54.92 16.21 9.46
C MET A 303 -56.11 16.18 10.43
N VAL A 304 -56.76 17.33 10.65
CA VAL A 304 -57.96 17.48 11.52
C VAL A 304 -59.23 17.73 10.69
N LEU A 305 -60.35 17.12 11.10
CA LEU A 305 -61.66 17.15 10.44
C LEU A 305 -62.60 18.17 11.10
N LEU A 306 -63.21 19.07 10.31
CA LEU A 306 -64.26 20.01 10.77
C LEU A 306 -65.62 19.68 10.13
N ILE A 307 -66.67 19.58 10.95
CA ILE A 307 -68.06 19.33 10.51
C ILE A 307 -68.97 20.44 11.02
N THR A 308 -69.71 21.11 10.13
CA THR A 308 -70.75 22.08 10.52
C THR A 308 -72.14 21.66 10.03
N HIS A 309 -73.18 22.15 10.70
CA HIS A 309 -74.59 21.87 10.40
C HIS A 309 -75.21 23.10 9.71
N SER A 310 -75.33 23.14 8.39
CA SER A 310 -76.45 23.81 7.66
C SER A 310 -76.29 23.81 6.13
N PHE A 311 -77.43 23.88 5.45
CA PHE A 311 -77.68 23.49 4.06
C PHE A 311 -77.59 24.63 3.03
N ARG A 312 -77.04 24.32 1.83
CA ARG A 312 -77.61 24.66 0.51
C ARG A 312 -76.99 23.75 -0.57
N LYS A 313 -77.76 23.41 -1.60
CA LYS A 313 -77.36 22.53 -2.72
C LYS A 313 -76.20 23.19 -3.46
N ILE A 314 -74.99 22.65 -3.34
CA ILE A 314 -73.79 23.15 -4.04
C ILE A 314 -73.23 21.98 -4.87
N ARG A 315 -72.98 22.20 -6.17
CA ARG A 315 -72.18 21.27 -6.98
C ARG A 315 -70.79 21.20 -6.33
N CYS A 316 -70.41 20.03 -5.83
CA CYS A 316 -69.08 19.83 -5.29
C CYS A 316 -68.12 19.63 -6.48
N ASN A 317 -67.16 20.55 -6.64
CA ASN A 317 -65.91 20.20 -7.31
C ASN A 317 -64.97 19.61 -6.26
N GLU A 318 -64.17 18.64 -6.68
CA GLU A 318 -63.28 17.85 -5.82
C GLU A 318 -62.26 18.73 -5.08
N SER A 319 -62.04 18.40 -3.80
CA SER A 319 -60.89 18.76 -2.96
C SER A 319 -60.48 20.24 -2.89
N GLU A 320 -60.97 20.96 -1.89
CA GLU A 320 -60.31 22.18 -1.41
C GLU A 320 -59.54 21.84 -0.12
N VAL A 321 -58.22 21.97 -0.15
CA VAL A 321 -57.32 21.78 1.00
C VAL A 321 -56.79 23.16 1.40
N TYR A 322 -56.90 23.51 2.67
CA TYR A 322 -56.48 24.81 3.19
C TYR A 322 -55.31 24.66 4.15
N ASN A 323 -54.38 25.61 4.10
CA ASN A 323 -53.12 25.50 4.84
C ASN A 323 -53.26 25.92 6.31
N ASN A 324 -54.34 26.62 6.65
CA ASN A 324 -54.65 26.99 8.03
C ASN A 324 -56.17 27.16 8.23
N LYS A 325 -56.56 27.24 9.52
CA LYS A 325 -57.97 27.37 9.94
C LYS A 325 -58.64 28.66 9.43
N ALA A 326 -57.90 29.77 9.38
CA ALA A 326 -58.44 31.06 8.99
C ALA A 326 -58.84 31.08 7.50
N GLU A 327 -58.01 30.50 6.62
CA GLU A 327 -58.31 30.33 5.19
C GLU A 327 -59.56 29.46 4.96
N ALA A 328 -59.69 28.36 5.72
CA ALA A 328 -60.84 27.48 5.64
C ALA A 328 -62.14 28.17 6.10
N GLU A 329 -62.08 28.98 7.17
CA GLU A 329 -63.22 29.72 7.69
C GLU A 329 -63.62 30.91 6.79
N GLU A 330 -62.66 31.58 6.15
CA GLU A 330 -62.91 32.67 5.20
C GLU A 330 -63.58 32.17 3.91
N ALA A 331 -63.08 31.07 3.33
CA ALA A 331 -63.70 30.43 2.16
C ALA A 331 -65.12 29.94 2.48
N LEU A 332 -65.33 29.43 3.70
CA LEU A 332 -66.64 29.04 4.18
C LEU A 332 -67.59 30.24 4.31
N ASN A 333 -67.12 31.38 4.81
CA ASN A 333 -67.94 32.59 4.96
C ASN A 333 -68.24 33.30 3.64
N LYS A 334 -67.31 33.33 2.67
CA LYS A 334 -67.55 33.85 1.32
C LYS A 334 -68.63 33.05 0.57
N SER A 335 -68.77 31.74 0.85
CA SER A 335 -69.82 30.91 0.26
C SER A 335 -71.23 31.12 0.85
N LYS A 336 -71.38 31.96 1.88
CA LYS A 336 -72.66 32.27 2.55
C LYS A 336 -73.35 33.55 1.99
N GLN A 337 -72.64 34.42 1.27
CA GLN A 337 -73.19 35.58 0.55
C GLN A 337 -73.72 35.18 -0.83
#